data_AF-A0AA39ZGQ3-F1
#
_entry.id   AF-A0AA39ZGQ3-F1
#
_cell.length_a   1.000
_cell.length_b   1.000
_cell.length_c   1.000
_cell.angle_alpha   90.00
_cell.angle_beta   90.00
_cell.angle_gamma   90.00
#
_symmetry.space_group_name_H-M   'P 1'
#
loop_
_entity.id
_entity.type
_entity.pdbx_description
1 polymer ?
#
loop_
_entity_poly.entity_id
_entity_poly.type
_entity_poly.pdbx_seq_one_letter_code
_entity_poly.pdbx_strand_id
1 'polypeptide(L)'
;MADTEQAKAVVDTNESTVKASSQPVPPTVKDDASATPSSLPPLSPSEFKTYNRLAEQMEYFHNHFVGMWTTLYTACVNSRRPPNMSLKQFLDEGLRLVRYLESHHSIEETHLYPILAKKMPQFKAGKSNKLLKQHELIHKGMDQLQEYILMCKSREVDLELSVLKEKMDSWGEVLMKHLDDEVKELEAETMRKYWTLEEMRAIPI
;
A
#
# COMPACT_ATOMS: atom_id res chain seq x y z
N MET A 1 -14.76 78.04 12.15
CA MET A 1 -14.19 78.25 13.49
C MET A 1 -12.88 77.50 13.48
N ALA A 2 -11.80 78.22 13.21
CA ALA A 2 -10.88 78.74 14.23
C ALA A 2 -9.92 77.61 14.69
N ASP A 3 -8.59 77.75 14.66
CA ASP A 3 -7.80 78.96 14.39
C ASP A 3 -6.34 78.60 13.98
N THR A 4 -5.57 79.62 13.56
CA THR A 4 -4.09 79.84 13.63
C THR A 4 -3.10 78.71 14.07
N GLU A 5 -1.79 78.71 13.78
CA GLU A 5 -0.89 79.40 12.82
C GLU A 5 0.51 78.72 12.90
N GLN A 6 1.46 79.17 12.07
CA GLN A 6 2.83 78.70 11.90
C GLN A 6 3.74 78.96 13.12
N ALA A 7 4.82 78.16 13.26
CA ALA A 7 6.11 78.64 13.76
C ALA A 7 7.28 77.77 13.24
N LYS A 8 8.45 78.38 12.99
CA LYS A 8 9.64 77.74 12.43
C LYS A 8 10.93 78.31 13.06
N ALA A 9 11.77 77.45 13.64
CA ALA A 9 13.16 77.67 14.06
C ALA A 9 13.79 76.25 14.21
N VAL A 10 14.96 75.84 13.73
CA VAL A 10 16.25 76.48 13.35
C VAL A 10 17.06 77.01 14.55
N VAL A 11 18.09 76.26 14.98
CA VAL A 11 19.54 76.62 14.99
C VAL A 11 20.33 75.58 15.81
N ASP A 12 21.56 75.31 15.34
CA ASP A 12 22.67 74.48 15.88
C ASP A 12 22.92 74.41 17.40
N THR A 13 23.64 73.35 17.81
CA THR A 13 25.04 73.52 18.29
C THR A 13 25.85 72.22 18.35
N ASN A 14 27.09 72.31 17.82
CA ASN A 14 28.32 71.55 18.11
C ASN A 14 28.36 70.01 18.04
N GLU A 15 29.52 69.38 17.84
CA GLU A 15 30.73 69.63 17.02
C GLU A 15 31.68 68.43 17.26
N SER A 16 32.50 68.11 16.27
CA SER A 16 33.82 67.49 16.38
C SER A 16 34.02 66.08 17.01
N THR A 17 34.06 65.11 16.09
CA THR A 17 35.26 64.30 15.76
C THR A 17 35.98 63.46 16.84
N VAL A 18 35.92 62.12 16.71
CA VAL A 18 37.13 61.26 16.79
C VAL A 18 37.00 59.92 16.05
N LYS A 19 37.95 59.70 15.12
CA LYS A 19 38.61 58.47 14.62
C LYS A 19 37.86 57.12 14.49
N ALA A 20 38.07 56.53 13.31
CA ALA A 20 37.74 55.14 12.98
C ALA A 20 38.62 54.09 13.67
N SER A 21 38.05 52.89 13.88
CA SER A 21 38.72 51.60 13.65
C SER A 21 37.66 50.54 13.32
N SER A 22 38.08 49.42 12.70
CA SER A 22 37.20 48.56 11.90
C SER A 22 37.01 47.14 12.47
N GLN A 23 35.91 46.49 12.04
CA GLN A 23 35.61 45.05 12.12
C GLN A 23 35.09 44.52 13.50
N PRO A 24 34.51 43.30 13.58
CA PRO A 24 33.08 43.11 13.29
C PRO A 24 32.29 42.45 14.43
N VAL A 25 30.96 42.46 14.31
CA VAL A 25 30.00 42.01 15.34
C VAL A 25 30.05 40.47 15.54
N PRO A 26 30.07 39.95 16.78
CA PRO A 26 29.94 38.51 17.05
C PRO A 26 28.49 38.02 16.88
N PRO A 27 28.25 36.79 16.39
CA PRO A 27 26.91 36.25 16.25
C PRO A 27 26.34 35.84 17.62
N THR A 28 25.19 36.40 17.99
CA THR A 28 24.36 35.91 19.09
C THR A 28 23.77 34.55 18.72
N VAL A 29 24.00 33.55 19.57
CA VAL A 29 23.34 32.23 19.55
C VAL A 29 22.27 32.21 20.65
N LYS A 30 21.29 31.29 20.53
CA LYS A 30 20.27 30.86 21.51
C LYS A 30 18.95 31.62 21.50
N ASP A 31 17.79 31.02 21.79
CA ASP A 31 17.27 29.62 21.76
C ASP A 31 15.72 29.81 21.51
N ASP A 32 14.81 28.86 21.26
CA ASP A 32 14.76 27.39 21.38
C ASP A 32 13.68 26.78 20.42
N ALA A 33 13.61 25.45 20.37
CA ALA A 33 12.43 24.58 20.17
C ALA A 33 11.24 24.98 19.26
N SER A 34 11.09 24.23 18.16
CA SER A 34 9.79 23.61 17.82
C SER A 34 10.02 22.19 17.31
N ALA A 35 10.00 21.23 18.23
CA ALA A 35 10.09 19.82 17.91
C ALA A 35 8.73 19.29 17.46
N THR A 36 8.42 19.46 16.18
CA THR A 36 7.38 18.65 15.52
C THR A 36 7.82 17.17 15.50
N PRO A 37 6.89 16.21 15.57
CA PRO A 37 7.25 14.80 15.40
C PRO A 37 7.88 14.63 14.02
N SER A 38 9.13 14.17 13.98
CA SER A 38 9.95 14.14 12.76
C SER A 38 9.28 13.32 11.67
N SER A 39 8.64 13.99 10.70
CA SER A 39 8.35 13.38 9.42
C SER A 39 9.68 13.01 8.76
N LEU A 40 9.76 11.81 8.19
CA LEU A 40 10.92 11.43 7.40
C LEU A 40 11.04 12.42 6.21
N PRO A 41 12.26 12.78 5.75
CA PRO A 41 12.44 13.67 4.60
C PRO A 41 11.64 13.20 3.38
N PRO A 42 11.18 14.09 2.49
CA PRO A 42 10.52 13.66 1.26
C PRO A 42 11.45 12.77 0.42
N LEU A 43 10.92 11.68 -0.14
CA LEU A 43 11.69 10.81 -1.04
C LEU A 43 11.86 11.47 -2.41
N SER A 44 13.05 11.33 -3.01
CA SER A 44 13.20 11.57 -4.44
C SER A 44 12.46 10.47 -5.26
N PRO A 45 12.12 10.72 -6.53
CA PRO A 45 11.40 9.72 -7.35
C PRO A 45 12.11 8.37 -7.47
N SER A 46 13.45 8.36 -7.48
CA SER A 46 14.26 7.13 -7.54
C SER A 46 14.19 6.32 -6.24
N GLU A 47 14.20 7.02 -5.10
CA GLU A 47 14.06 6.40 -3.78
C GLU A 47 12.65 5.89 -3.56
N PHE A 48 11.62 6.68 -3.92
CA PHE A 48 10.22 6.26 -3.90
C PHE A 48 10.05 4.95 -4.67
N LYS A 49 10.51 4.88 -5.93
CA LYS A 49 10.44 3.65 -6.73
C LYS A 49 11.20 2.48 -6.08
N THR A 50 12.37 2.73 -5.46
CA THR A 50 13.14 1.69 -4.76
C THR A 50 12.38 1.14 -3.54
N TYR A 51 11.65 1.98 -2.81
CA TYR A 51 10.82 1.56 -1.67
C TYR A 51 9.48 0.94 -2.12
N ASN A 52 8.87 1.42 -3.20
CA ASN A 52 7.53 1.03 -3.66
C ASN A 52 7.50 -0.25 -4.50
N ARG A 53 8.64 -0.72 -5.01
CA ARG A 53 8.72 -1.84 -5.97
C ARG A 53 8.03 -3.14 -5.53
N LEU A 54 7.88 -3.40 -4.23
CA LEU A 54 7.13 -4.56 -3.74
C LEU A 54 5.62 -4.36 -3.87
N ALA A 55 5.11 -3.18 -3.51
CA ALA A 55 3.71 -2.80 -3.75
C ALA A 55 3.38 -2.82 -5.25
N GLU A 56 4.25 -2.29 -6.12
CA GLU A 56 4.08 -2.34 -7.59
C GLU A 56 3.97 -3.79 -8.12
N GLN A 57 4.80 -4.70 -7.58
CA GLN A 57 4.79 -6.11 -7.95
C GLN A 57 3.55 -6.84 -7.45
N MET A 58 3.10 -6.58 -6.21
CA MET A 58 1.86 -7.16 -5.70
C MET A 58 0.65 -6.64 -6.44
N GLU A 59 0.56 -5.33 -6.68
CA GLU A 59 -0.53 -4.74 -7.47
C GLU A 59 -0.63 -5.36 -8.87
N TYR A 60 0.49 -5.72 -9.51
CA TYR A 60 0.47 -6.48 -10.78
C TYR A 60 -0.22 -7.85 -10.67
N PHE A 61 0.16 -8.66 -9.67
CA PHE A 61 -0.47 -9.99 -9.46
C PHE A 61 -1.92 -9.86 -8.99
N HIS A 62 -2.19 -8.96 -8.05
CA HIS A 62 -3.51 -8.72 -7.46
C HIS A 62 -4.52 -8.28 -8.51
N ASN A 63 -4.14 -7.39 -9.43
CA ASN A 63 -4.98 -6.99 -10.55
C ASN A 63 -5.33 -8.17 -11.48
N HIS A 64 -4.44 -9.16 -11.64
CA HIS A 64 -4.76 -10.37 -12.39
C HIS A 64 -5.82 -11.22 -11.67
N PHE A 65 -5.72 -11.37 -10.35
CA PHE A 65 -6.72 -12.08 -9.54
C PHE A 65 -8.08 -11.38 -9.57
N VAL A 66 -8.10 -10.05 -9.43
CA VAL A 66 -9.32 -9.22 -9.54
C VAL A 66 -9.96 -9.36 -10.92
N GLY A 67 -9.17 -9.45 -12.00
CA GLY A 67 -9.68 -9.68 -13.36
C GLY A 67 -10.38 -11.04 -13.53
N MET A 68 -9.77 -12.11 -13.02
CA MET A 68 -10.37 -13.46 -13.04
C MET A 68 -11.62 -13.52 -12.14
N TRP A 69 -11.52 -12.98 -10.92
CA TRP A 69 -12.64 -12.86 -9.98
C TRP A 69 -13.82 -12.14 -10.61
N THR A 70 -13.59 -10.96 -11.20
CA THR A 70 -14.62 -10.14 -11.84
C THR A 70 -15.31 -10.89 -12.97
N THR A 71 -14.57 -11.67 -13.76
CA THR A 71 -15.14 -12.50 -14.84
C THR A 71 -16.12 -13.54 -14.30
N LEU A 72 -15.76 -14.24 -13.23
CA LEU A 72 -16.58 -15.28 -12.59
C LEU A 72 -17.78 -14.65 -11.84
N TYR A 73 -17.53 -13.61 -11.06
CA TYR A 73 -18.53 -12.96 -10.22
C TYR A 73 -19.58 -12.21 -11.04
N THR A 74 -19.17 -11.53 -12.13
CA THR A 74 -20.11 -10.88 -13.08
C THR A 74 -21.03 -11.91 -13.73
N ALA A 75 -20.53 -13.10 -14.06
CA ALA A 75 -21.36 -14.17 -14.60
C ALA A 75 -22.40 -14.66 -13.57
N CYS A 76 -22.01 -14.74 -12.30
CA CYS A 76 -22.90 -15.10 -11.19
C CYS A 76 -24.01 -14.05 -11.00
N VAL A 77 -23.64 -12.77 -10.86
CA VAL A 77 -24.58 -11.65 -10.68
C VAL A 77 -25.56 -11.54 -11.85
N ASN A 78 -25.08 -11.67 -13.09
CA ASN A 78 -25.92 -11.60 -14.28
C ASN A 78 -26.67 -12.90 -14.61
N SER A 79 -26.48 -13.96 -13.80
CA SER A 79 -26.99 -15.33 -14.07
C SER A 79 -26.67 -15.82 -15.50
N ARG A 80 -25.53 -15.39 -16.06
CA ARG A 80 -25.14 -15.66 -17.45
C ARG A 80 -23.62 -15.61 -17.63
N ARG A 81 -23.04 -16.73 -18.09
CA ARG A 81 -21.61 -16.82 -18.44
C ARG A 81 -21.23 -15.88 -19.60
N PRO A 82 -19.96 -15.45 -19.72
CA PRO A 82 -19.51 -14.60 -20.83
C PRO A 82 -19.81 -15.25 -22.20
N PRO A 83 -20.32 -14.49 -23.18
CA PRO A 83 -20.79 -15.05 -24.45
C PRO A 83 -19.66 -15.62 -25.32
N ASN A 84 -18.43 -15.17 -25.11
CA ASN A 84 -17.20 -15.61 -25.77
C ASN A 84 -16.50 -16.78 -25.06
N MET A 85 -17.14 -17.40 -24.06
CA MET A 85 -16.53 -18.44 -23.23
C MET A 85 -17.40 -19.71 -23.20
N SER A 86 -16.82 -20.86 -23.54
CA SER A 86 -17.47 -22.16 -23.35
C SER A 86 -17.60 -22.52 -21.86
N LEU A 87 -18.46 -23.48 -21.51
CA LEU A 87 -18.57 -23.97 -20.13
C LEU A 87 -17.22 -24.48 -19.61
N LYS A 88 -16.49 -25.26 -20.43
CA LYS A 88 -15.15 -25.76 -20.08
C LYS A 88 -14.19 -24.61 -19.76
N GLN A 89 -14.12 -23.58 -20.61
CA GLN A 89 -13.24 -22.43 -20.38
C GLN A 89 -13.61 -21.65 -19.11
N PHE A 90 -14.91 -21.53 -18.80
CA PHE A 90 -15.39 -20.85 -17.60
C PHE A 90 -15.02 -21.60 -16.30
N LEU A 91 -15.17 -22.93 -16.29
CA LEU A 91 -14.72 -23.77 -15.18
C LEU A 91 -13.18 -23.78 -15.08
N ASP A 92 -12.47 -23.84 -16.21
CA ASP A 92 -11.00 -23.78 -16.24
C ASP A 92 -10.46 -22.43 -15.71
N GLU A 93 -11.22 -21.33 -15.87
CA GLU A 93 -10.87 -20.01 -15.32
C GLU A 93 -10.96 -19.95 -13.80
N GLY A 94 -12.03 -20.49 -13.21
CA GLY A 94 -12.16 -20.59 -11.75
C GLY A 94 -11.09 -21.47 -11.11
N LEU A 95 -10.73 -22.59 -11.76
CA LEU A 95 -9.58 -23.40 -11.31
C LEU A 95 -8.23 -22.69 -11.54
N ARG A 96 -8.14 -21.74 -12.47
CA ARG A 96 -6.94 -20.91 -12.69
C ARG A 96 -6.75 -19.92 -11.56
N LEU A 97 -7.82 -19.22 -11.18
CA LEU A 97 -7.85 -18.30 -10.05
C LEU A 97 -7.33 -18.95 -8.77
N VAL A 98 -7.88 -20.12 -8.41
CA VAL A 98 -7.46 -20.85 -7.21
C VAL A 98 -5.97 -21.23 -7.25
N ARG A 99 -5.49 -21.87 -8.33
CA ARG A 99 -4.07 -22.26 -8.44
C ARG A 99 -3.11 -21.07 -8.40
N TYR A 100 -3.50 -19.93 -8.96
CA TYR A 100 -2.64 -18.74 -8.98
C TYR A 100 -2.60 -18.06 -7.60
N LEU A 101 -3.72 -17.95 -6.89
CA LEU A 101 -3.75 -17.49 -5.50
C LEU A 101 -2.96 -18.43 -4.57
N GLU A 102 -3.14 -19.74 -4.70
CA GLU A 102 -2.39 -20.75 -3.94
C GLU A 102 -0.87 -20.63 -4.16
N SER A 103 -0.44 -20.48 -5.43
CA SER A 103 0.97 -20.30 -5.77
C SER A 103 1.54 -18.98 -5.23
N HIS A 104 0.74 -17.90 -5.28
CA HIS A 104 1.08 -16.56 -4.81
C HIS A 104 1.29 -16.53 -3.30
N HIS A 105 0.29 -16.93 -2.51
CA HIS A 105 0.41 -17.03 -1.05
C HIS A 105 1.53 -18.01 -0.64
N SER A 106 1.71 -19.12 -1.37
CA SER A 106 2.81 -20.04 -1.08
C SER A 106 4.18 -19.39 -1.26
N ILE A 107 4.39 -18.53 -2.26
CA ILE A 107 5.66 -17.78 -2.43
C ILE A 107 5.83 -16.75 -1.32
N GLU A 108 4.75 -16.07 -0.94
CA GLU A 108 4.77 -15.08 0.15
C GLU A 108 5.16 -15.71 1.48
N GLU A 109 4.45 -16.75 1.91
CA GLU A 109 4.65 -17.39 3.21
C GLU A 109 6.00 -18.13 3.29
N THR A 110 6.48 -18.72 2.19
CA THR A 110 7.75 -19.47 2.20
C THR A 110 8.99 -18.61 1.96
N HIS A 111 8.87 -17.47 1.28
CA HIS A 111 10.03 -16.70 0.82
C HIS A 111 9.98 -15.21 1.20
N LEU A 112 8.90 -14.49 0.91
CA LEU A 112 8.85 -13.03 1.12
C LEU A 112 8.59 -12.64 2.58
N TYR A 113 7.51 -13.13 3.19
CA TYR A 113 7.10 -12.80 4.55
C TYR A 113 8.19 -13.15 5.59
N PRO A 114 8.93 -14.27 5.50
CA PRO A 114 10.06 -14.55 6.38
C PRO A 114 11.21 -13.54 6.28
N ILE A 115 11.39 -12.87 5.13
CA ILE A 115 12.35 -11.78 4.98
C ILE A 115 11.80 -10.50 5.63
N LEU A 116 10.55 -10.14 5.35
CA LEU A 116 9.91 -8.93 5.90
C LEU A 116 9.81 -8.98 7.44
N ALA A 117 9.45 -10.14 7.99
CA ALA A 117 9.33 -10.41 9.42
C ALA A 117 10.59 -10.12 10.24
N LYS A 118 11.78 -10.07 9.61
CA LYS A 118 13.05 -9.70 10.28
C LYS A 118 12.99 -8.29 10.88
N LYS A 119 12.29 -7.36 10.23
CA LYS A 119 12.17 -5.96 10.67
C LYS A 119 10.74 -5.46 10.87
N MET A 120 9.77 -6.04 10.18
CA MET A 120 8.38 -5.59 10.17
C MET A 120 7.52 -6.50 11.09
N PRO A 121 7.10 -6.05 12.28
CA PRO A 121 6.45 -6.91 13.26
C PRO A 121 5.13 -7.53 12.79
N GLN A 122 4.40 -6.85 11.89
CA GLN A 122 3.13 -7.29 11.32
C GLN A 122 3.26 -8.55 10.44
N PHE A 123 4.44 -8.79 9.86
CA PHE A 123 4.75 -10.00 9.08
C PHE A 123 5.26 -11.17 9.94
N LYS A 124 5.55 -10.97 11.23
CA LYS A 124 6.01 -12.06 12.11
C LYS A 124 4.91 -13.10 12.29
N ALA A 125 5.27 -14.38 12.23
CA ALA A 125 4.33 -15.47 12.43
C ALA A 125 3.74 -15.43 13.86
N GLY A 126 2.44 -15.72 13.99
CA GLY A 126 1.74 -15.80 15.27
C GLY A 126 0.33 -15.21 15.24
N LYS A 127 -0.38 -15.33 16.37
CA LYS A 127 -1.82 -14.99 16.50
C LYS A 127 -2.18 -13.51 16.27
N SER A 128 -1.21 -12.62 16.10
CA SER A 128 -1.41 -11.20 15.77
C SER A 128 -1.20 -10.87 14.29
N ASN A 129 -0.62 -11.77 13.50
CA ASN A 129 -0.46 -11.54 12.06
C ASN A 129 -1.85 -11.53 11.40
N LYS A 130 -2.13 -10.46 10.67
CA LYS A 130 -3.42 -10.21 10.02
C LYS A 130 -3.46 -10.81 8.62
N LEU A 131 -2.38 -10.66 7.85
CA LEU A 131 -2.28 -11.17 6.47
C LEU A 131 -2.33 -12.70 6.45
N LEU A 132 -1.57 -13.39 7.30
CA LEU A 132 -1.62 -14.86 7.40
C LEU A 132 -3.02 -15.39 7.77
N LYS A 133 -3.77 -14.70 8.64
CA LYS A 133 -5.17 -15.07 8.93
C LYS A 133 -6.10 -14.84 7.74
N GLN A 134 -5.81 -13.82 6.92
CA GLN A 134 -6.56 -13.62 5.69
C GLN A 134 -6.26 -14.75 4.70
N HIS A 135 -4.99 -15.19 4.56
CA HIS A 135 -4.63 -16.37 3.79
C HIS A 135 -5.39 -17.62 4.29
N GLU A 136 -5.35 -17.94 5.59
CA GLU A 136 -6.07 -19.08 6.18
C GLU A 136 -7.57 -19.09 5.80
N LEU A 137 -8.23 -17.94 5.85
CA LEU A 137 -9.65 -17.79 5.48
C LEU A 137 -9.88 -17.88 3.96
N ILE A 138 -8.98 -17.31 3.16
CA ILE A 138 -9.03 -17.36 1.70
C ILE A 138 -8.83 -18.80 1.21
N HIS A 139 -7.82 -19.52 1.70
CA HIS A 139 -7.58 -20.93 1.37
C HIS A 139 -8.80 -21.80 1.66
N LYS A 140 -9.41 -21.66 2.84
CA LYS A 140 -10.66 -22.37 3.17
C LYS A 140 -11.81 -22.07 2.20
N GLY A 141 -11.91 -20.84 1.71
CA GLY A 141 -12.90 -20.45 0.69
C GLY A 141 -12.57 -20.97 -0.72
N MET A 142 -11.27 -21.01 -1.05
CA MET A 142 -10.75 -21.59 -2.29
C MET A 142 -11.02 -23.09 -2.38
N ASP A 143 -10.82 -23.84 -1.30
CA ASP A 143 -11.11 -25.29 -1.23
C ASP A 143 -12.56 -25.58 -1.65
N GLN A 144 -13.52 -24.86 -1.06
CA GLN A 144 -14.96 -25.00 -1.32
C GLN A 144 -15.34 -24.59 -2.76
N LEU A 145 -14.69 -23.56 -3.29
CA LEU A 145 -14.88 -23.12 -4.67
C LEU A 145 -14.33 -24.15 -5.66
N GLN A 146 -13.12 -24.67 -5.40
CA GLN A 146 -12.44 -25.66 -6.22
C GLN A 146 -13.20 -26.99 -6.26
N GLU A 147 -13.63 -27.49 -5.10
CA GLU A 147 -14.44 -28.72 -4.99
C GLU A 147 -15.70 -28.63 -5.87
N TYR A 148 -16.47 -27.54 -5.74
CA TYR A 148 -17.68 -27.34 -6.54
C TYR A 148 -17.39 -27.27 -8.06
N ILE A 149 -16.34 -26.55 -8.46
CA ILE A 149 -15.96 -26.45 -9.89
C ILE A 149 -15.46 -27.80 -10.42
N LEU A 150 -14.79 -28.61 -9.60
CA LEU A 150 -14.36 -29.96 -9.98
C LEU A 150 -15.57 -30.90 -10.18
N MET A 151 -16.57 -30.88 -9.29
CA MET A 151 -17.82 -31.64 -9.47
C MET A 151 -18.59 -31.21 -10.74
N CYS A 152 -18.63 -29.91 -11.04
CA CYS A 152 -19.19 -29.42 -12.31
C CYS A 152 -18.41 -29.91 -13.54
N LYS A 153 -17.09 -30.10 -13.40
CA LYS A 153 -16.18 -30.50 -14.47
C LYS A 153 -16.22 -32.02 -14.73
N SER A 154 -16.41 -32.83 -13.69
CA SER A 154 -16.64 -34.28 -13.77
C SER A 154 -18.07 -34.65 -14.20
N ARG A 155 -19.01 -33.69 -14.15
CA ARG A 155 -20.46 -33.86 -14.38
C ARG A 155 -21.18 -34.63 -13.27
N GLU A 156 -20.66 -34.56 -12.05
CA GLU A 156 -21.36 -35.05 -10.85
C GLU A 156 -22.53 -34.12 -10.48
N VAL A 157 -22.38 -32.82 -10.78
CA VAL A 157 -23.45 -31.81 -10.69
C VAL A 157 -23.44 -30.91 -11.93
N ASP A 158 -24.58 -30.28 -12.24
CA ASP A 158 -24.65 -29.20 -13.22
C ASP A 158 -24.15 -27.86 -12.62
N LEU A 159 -23.66 -26.96 -13.48
CA LEU A 159 -23.21 -25.63 -13.04
C LEU A 159 -24.40 -24.71 -12.75
N GLU A 160 -24.73 -24.57 -11.48
CA GLU A 160 -25.58 -23.50 -10.96
C GLU A 160 -24.74 -22.26 -10.62
N LEU A 161 -25.07 -21.12 -11.24
CA LEU A 161 -24.37 -19.85 -11.04
C LEU A 161 -24.69 -19.19 -9.69
N SER A 162 -25.85 -19.50 -9.10
CA SER A 162 -26.23 -19.10 -7.74
C SER A 162 -25.35 -19.79 -6.69
N VAL A 163 -25.13 -21.10 -6.83
CA VAL A 163 -24.23 -21.89 -5.97
C VAL A 163 -22.78 -21.44 -6.15
N LEU A 164 -22.35 -21.16 -7.38
CA LEU A 164 -21.02 -20.57 -7.63
C LEU A 164 -20.86 -19.24 -6.88
N LYS A 165 -21.90 -18.38 -6.92
CA LYS A 165 -21.91 -17.11 -6.20
C LYS A 165 -21.76 -17.31 -4.70
N GLU A 166 -22.51 -18.24 -4.10
CA GLU A 166 -22.45 -18.54 -2.68
C GLU A 166 -21.03 -18.94 -2.24
N LYS A 167 -20.35 -19.78 -3.04
CA LYS A 167 -18.95 -20.17 -2.73
C LYS A 167 -18.00 -18.98 -2.83
N MET A 168 -18.17 -18.08 -3.81
CA MET A 168 -17.39 -16.84 -3.90
C MET A 168 -17.71 -15.86 -2.75
N ASP A 169 -18.98 -15.63 -2.43
CA ASP A 169 -19.42 -14.72 -1.37
C ASP A 169 -18.83 -15.08 0.00
N SER A 170 -18.62 -16.37 0.26
CA SER A 170 -18.11 -16.87 1.55
C SER A 170 -16.71 -16.38 1.94
N TRP A 171 -15.92 -15.88 0.97
CA TRP A 171 -14.55 -15.37 1.21
C TRP A 171 -14.19 -14.10 0.40
N GLY A 172 -15.04 -13.64 -0.50
CA GLY A 172 -14.73 -12.52 -1.40
C GLY A 172 -14.41 -11.20 -0.71
N GLU A 173 -15.08 -10.88 0.40
CA GLU A 173 -14.74 -9.69 1.20
C GLU A 173 -13.33 -9.82 1.79
N VAL A 174 -12.96 -11.01 2.29
CA VAL A 174 -11.64 -11.27 2.87
C VAL A 174 -10.55 -11.17 1.80
N LEU A 175 -10.79 -11.71 0.60
CA LEU A 175 -9.88 -11.59 -0.55
C LEU A 175 -9.64 -10.11 -0.89
N MET A 176 -10.70 -9.38 -1.24
CA MET A 176 -10.55 -7.98 -1.69
C MET A 176 -9.84 -7.14 -0.63
N LYS A 177 -10.19 -7.35 0.65
CA LYS A 177 -9.55 -6.66 1.76
C LYS A 177 -8.08 -7.05 1.95
N HIS A 178 -7.71 -8.30 1.71
CA HIS A 178 -6.33 -8.79 1.82
C HIS A 178 -5.42 -8.17 0.75
N LEU A 179 -5.85 -8.19 -0.52
CA LEU A 179 -5.10 -7.58 -1.62
C LEU A 179 -4.82 -6.09 -1.32
N ASP A 180 -5.81 -5.39 -0.78
CA ASP A 180 -5.76 -3.99 -0.35
C ASP A 180 -4.88 -3.76 0.90
N ASP A 181 -4.88 -4.69 1.84
CA ASP A 181 -4.16 -4.58 3.11
C ASP A 181 -2.66 -4.80 2.89
N GLU A 182 -2.29 -5.80 2.09
CA GLU A 182 -0.90 -6.14 1.82
C GLU A 182 -0.17 -5.03 1.05
N VAL A 183 -0.77 -4.51 -0.03
CA VAL A 183 -0.16 -3.43 -0.82
C VAL A 183 0.20 -2.23 0.08
N LYS A 184 -0.68 -1.85 1.02
CA LYS A 184 -0.45 -0.75 1.99
C LYS A 184 0.67 -1.04 3.00
N GLU A 185 0.87 -2.30 3.36
CA GLU A 185 2.01 -2.71 4.20
C GLU A 185 3.34 -2.71 3.42
N LEU A 186 3.29 -2.85 2.09
CA LEU A 186 4.44 -2.86 1.18
C LEU A 186 4.70 -1.53 0.46
N GLU A 187 3.83 -0.52 0.63
CA GLU A 187 3.97 0.82 0.08
C GLU A 187 5.25 1.53 0.58
N ALA A 188 5.77 2.45 -0.23
CA ALA A 188 7.04 3.13 0.05
C ALA A 188 7.12 3.77 1.44
N GLU A 189 6.03 4.43 1.88
CA GLU A 189 5.95 5.08 3.19
C GLU A 189 5.86 4.10 4.37
N THR A 190 5.46 2.85 4.16
CA THR A 190 5.57 1.80 5.19
C THR A 190 6.96 1.18 5.18
N MET A 191 7.48 0.80 4.00
CA MET A 191 8.79 0.15 3.87
C MET A 191 9.95 1.00 4.41
N ARG A 192 9.96 2.31 4.11
CA ARG A 192 11.01 3.25 4.55
C ARG A 192 11.12 3.46 6.07
N LYS A 193 10.14 2.99 6.85
CA LYS A 193 10.17 3.03 8.33
C LYS A 193 11.08 1.94 8.92
N TYR A 194 11.35 0.89 8.14
CA TYR A 194 12.03 -0.33 8.61
C TYR A 194 13.31 -0.65 7.82
N TRP A 195 13.38 -0.28 6.54
CA TRP A 195 14.43 -0.70 5.61
C TRP A 195 15.22 0.49 5.07
N THR A 196 16.50 0.28 4.77
CA THR A 196 17.29 1.23 3.97
C THR A 196 17.14 0.96 2.47
N LEU A 197 17.55 1.90 1.62
CA LEU A 197 17.58 1.73 0.16
C LEU A 197 18.45 0.55 -0.29
N GLU A 198 19.55 0.27 0.42
CA GLU A 198 20.45 -0.84 0.09
C GLU A 198 19.79 -2.18 0.42
N GLU A 199 19.20 -2.30 1.60
CA GLU A 199 18.46 -3.49 2.00
C GLU A 199 17.23 -3.72 1.11
N MET A 200 16.52 -2.65 0.74
CA MET A 200 15.40 -2.72 -0.20
C MET A 200 15.82 -3.25 -1.57
N ARG A 201 17.05 -2.97 -2.05
CA ARG A 201 17.57 -3.55 -3.31
C ARG A 201 17.99 -5.02 -3.16
N ALA A 202 18.32 -5.46 -1.95
CA ALA A 202 18.76 -6.83 -1.66
C ALA A 202 17.60 -7.83 -1.46
N ILE A 203 16.37 -7.36 -1.22
CA ILE A 203 15.18 -8.22 -1.16
C ILE A 203 14.89 -8.79 -2.58
N PRO A 204 14.71 -10.11 -2.77
CA PRO A 204 14.31 -10.67 -4.07
C PRO A 204 12.93 -10.16 -4.54
N ILE A 205 12.75 -10.07 -5.86
CA ILE A 205 11.47 -9.94 -6.59
C ILE A 205 11.51 -10.92 -7.75
#